data_AF-A0A1S6FQR8-F1
#
_entry.id   AF-A0A1S6FQR8-F1
#
_cell.length_a   1.000
_cell.length_b   1.000
_cell.length_c   1.000
_cell.angle_alpha   90.00
_cell.angle_beta   90.00
_cell.angle_gamma   90.00
#
_symmetry.space_group_name_H-M   'P 1'
#
loop_
_entity.id
_entity.type
_entity.pdbx_description
1 polymer ?
#
loop_
_entity_poly.entity_id
_entity_poly.type
_entity_poly.pdbx_seq_one_letter_code
_entity_poly.pdbx_strand_id
1 'polypeptide(L)'
;MDEQNRTRRVSGEITLNSEQGRSRSAQLAAGGPDRRASDHGGHYIARRFDGPTEAFNHFAQDGNFNQSDYAKLEEEWARAKHDGKNVRVKIVPVYEGSSQRPSVLNVWFWIDGVRKSKKFPNEPQGGKSEKE
;
A
#
# COMPACT_ATOMS: atom_id res chain seq x y z
N MET A 1 8.26 2.28 -12.52
CA MET A 1 9.19 1.60 -11.58
C MET A 1 10.52 2.33 -11.64
N ASP A 2 11.46 2.07 -10.73
CA ASP A 2 12.84 2.57 -10.84
C ASP A 2 13.80 1.55 -11.46
N GLU A 3 15.08 1.91 -11.53
CA GLU A 3 16.18 1.09 -12.06
C GLU A 3 16.39 -0.22 -11.28
N GLN A 4 15.85 -0.33 -10.07
CA GLN A 4 15.89 -1.54 -9.25
C GLN A 4 14.57 -2.32 -9.29
N ASN A 5 13.70 -2.05 -10.28
CA ASN A 5 12.36 -2.62 -10.41
C ASN A 5 11.44 -2.38 -9.20
N ARG A 6 11.69 -1.32 -8.42
CA ARG A 6 10.84 -0.95 -7.28
C ARG A 6 9.67 -0.10 -7.75
N THR A 7 8.52 -0.30 -7.13
CA THR A 7 7.36 0.56 -7.35
C THR A 7 7.65 1.95 -6.81
N ARG A 8 7.72 2.99 -7.66
CA ARG A 8 7.95 4.37 -7.20
C ARG A 8 6.67 5.12 -6.86
N ARG A 9 5.58 4.80 -7.54
CA ARG A 9 4.30 5.49 -7.41
C ARG A 9 3.19 4.60 -7.95
N VAL A 10 2.15 4.42 -7.17
CA VAL A 10 0.88 3.85 -7.61
C VAL A 10 -0.15 4.97 -7.52
N SER A 11 -0.85 5.27 -8.60
CA SER A 11 -1.91 6.27 -8.58
C SER A 11 -3.01 5.89 -9.54
N GLY A 12 -4.25 6.03 -9.11
CA GLY A 12 -5.41 5.68 -9.91
C GLY A 12 -6.69 6.16 -9.24
N GLU A 13 -7.76 6.20 -10.01
CA GLU A 13 -9.09 6.21 -9.42
C GLU A 13 -9.39 4.79 -8.95
N ILE A 14 -9.93 4.64 -7.74
CA ILE A 14 -10.36 3.33 -7.25
C ILE A 14 -11.76 3.04 -7.76
N THR A 15 -12.13 1.78 -7.94
CA THR A 15 -13.51 1.36 -8.27
C THR A 15 -13.87 0.18 -7.39
N LEU A 16 -15.11 0.11 -6.89
CA LEU A 16 -15.48 -1.04 -6.06
C LEU A 16 -15.62 -2.27 -6.95
N ASN A 17 -14.68 -3.20 -6.82
CA ASN A 17 -14.72 -4.49 -7.51
C ASN A 17 -14.46 -5.61 -6.49
N SER A 18 -15.52 -6.26 -6.02
CA SER A 18 -15.42 -7.41 -5.12
C SER A 18 -14.92 -8.69 -5.82
N GLU A 19 -14.99 -8.74 -7.16
CA GLU A 19 -14.79 -9.94 -7.95
C GLU A 19 -13.35 -10.20 -8.41
N GLN A 20 -12.44 -9.22 -8.32
CA GLN A 20 -11.05 -9.41 -7.91
C GLN A 20 -10.30 -10.74 -8.21
N GLY A 21 -9.10 -10.79 -8.78
CA GLY A 21 -8.19 -11.94 -8.58
C GLY A 21 -7.42 -11.85 -7.25
N ARG A 22 -6.82 -12.94 -6.75
CA ARG A 22 -5.66 -12.83 -5.82
C ARG A 22 -4.47 -13.44 -6.55
N SER A 23 -3.41 -12.67 -6.75
CA SER A 23 -2.18 -13.19 -7.35
C SER A 23 -1.23 -13.71 -6.28
N ARG A 24 -1.37 -14.99 -5.91
CA ARG A 24 -0.53 -15.62 -4.86
C ARG A 24 0.96 -15.52 -5.17
N SER A 25 1.33 -15.64 -6.44
CA SER A 25 2.73 -15.55 -6.89
C SER A 25 3.32 -14.16 -6.63
N ALA A 26 2.56 -13.08 -6.91
CA ALA A 26 3.01 -11.71 -6.65
C ALA A 26 3.12 -11.41 -5.15
N GLN A 27 2.22 -11.97 -4.33
CA GLN A 27 2.30 -11.85 -2.88
C GLN A 27 3.54 -12.55 -2.29
N LEU A 28 3.95 -13.68 -2.86
CA LEU A 28 5.16 -14.40 -2.42
C LEU A 28 6.44 -13.69 -2.87
N ALA A 29 6.43 -13.07 -4.06
CA ALA A 29 7.60 -12.37 -4.60
C ALA A 29 7.85 -10.97 -4.00
N ALA A 30 6.87 -10.39 -3.30
CA ALA A 30 6.95 -9.03 -2.78
C ALA A 30 8.10 -8.83 -1.77
N GLY A 31 8.89 -7.77 -1.96
CA GLY A 31 10.05 -7.44 -1.12
C GLY A 31 11.35 -8.20 -1.44
N GLY A 32 11.30 -9.21 -2.31
CA GLY A 32 12.48 -9.93 -2.79
C GLY A 32 13.39 -10.39 -1.64
N PRO A 33 14.72 -10.16 -1.72
CA PRO A 33 15.67 -10.58 -0.69
C PRO A 33 15.55 -9.80 0.63
N ASP A 34 14.93 -8.61 0.62
CA ASP A 34 14.75 -7.76 1.80
C ASP A 34 13.46 -8.06 2.57
N ARG A 35 12.66 -9.02 2.09
CA ARG A 35 11.44 -9.48 2.75
C ARG A 35 11.80 -10.18 4.06
N ARG A 36 11.26 -9.69 5.18
CA ARG A 36 11.37 -10.34 6.49
C ARG A 36 10.40 -11.51 6.61
N ALA A 37 10.71 -12.47 7.47
CA ALA A 37 9.82 -13.62 7.73
C ALA A 37 8.44 -13.20 8.28
N SER A 38 8.37 -12.06 8.98
CA SER A 38 7.14 -11.44 9.47
C SER A 38 6.38 -10.65 8.39
N ASP A 39 6.97 -10.42 7.22
CA ASP A 39 6.35 -9.61 6.17
C ASP A 39 5.36 -10.45 5.34
N HIS A 40 4.19 -9.86 5.10
CA HIS A 40 3.20 -10.33 4.16
C HIS A 40 3.36 -9.63 2.80
N GLY A 41 2.87 -10.29 1.73
CA GLY A 41 2.75 -9.66 0.41
C GLY A 41 1.54 -8.73 0.36
N GLY A 42 1.69 -7.55 0.96
CA GLY A 42 0.67 -6.52 1.02
C GLY A 42 0.37 -5.90 -0.35
N HIS A 43 -0.83 -5.36 -0.51
CA HIS A 43 -1.22 -4.62 -1.71
C HIS A 43 -1.17 -3.12 -1.45
N TYR A 44 -0.67 -2.31 -2.40
CA TYR A 44 -0.79 -0.85 -2.30
C TYR A 44 -2.25 -0.44 -2.43
N ILE A 45 -2.91 -0.83 -3.52
CA ILE A 45 -4.36 -0.67 -3.69
C ILE A 45 -5.00 -2.02 -3.39
N ALA A 46 -5.86 -2.09 -2.37
CA ALA A 46 -6.57 -3.33 -2.06
C ALA A 46 -7.43 -3.81 -3.22
N ARG A 47 -7.52 -5.13 -3.32
CA ARG A 47 -8.36 -5.87 -4.26
C ARG A 47 -9.79 -5.34 -4.39
N ARG A 48 -10.41 -4.94 -3.27
CA ARG A 48 -11.79 -4.42 -3.24
C ARG A 48 -11.97 -3.13 -4.05
N PHE A 49 -10.87 -2.49 -4.42
CA PHE A 49 -10.80 -1.23 -5.16
C PHE A 49 -10.36 -1.40 -6.61
N ASP A 50 -10.48 -2.62 -7.15
CA ASP A 50 -10.00 -2.97 -8.48
C ASP A 50 -8.50 -2.70 -8.65
N GLY A 51 -7.75 -2.90 -7.56
CA GLY A 51 -6.32 -2.67 -7.53
C GLY A 51 -5.60 -3.58 -8.52
N PRO A 52 -4.56 -3.10 -9.24
CA PRO A 52 -3.84 -3.94 -10.20
C PRO A 52 -3.33 -5.23 -9.55
N THR A 53 -3.47 -6.38 -10.22
CA THR A 53 -3.03 -7.68 -9.66
C THR A 53 -1.53 -7.96 -9.87
N GLU A 54 -0.87 -7.05 -10.58
CA GLU A 54 0.52 -7.13 -10.99
C GLU A 54 1.49 -6.94 -9.81
N ALA A 55 2.72 -7.42 -9.99
CA ALA A 55 3.77 -7.35 -8.97
C ALA A 55 4.05 -5.93 -8.47
N PHE A 56 3.86 -4.90 -9.31
CA PHE A 56 4.07 -3.51 -8.91
C PHE A 56 3.04 -3.02 -7.87
N ASN A 57 1.87 -3.66 -7.76
CA ASN A 57 0.88 -3.34 -6.74
C ASN A 57 1.15 -4.09 -5.41
N HIS A 58 2.26 -4.80 -5.30
CA HIS A 58 2.61 -5.57 -4.11
C HIS A 58 3.88 -5.02 -3.44
N PHE A 59 3.94 -5.13 -2.11
CA PHE A 59 5.13 -4.79 -1.32
C PHE A 59 5.26 -5.70 -0.10
N ALA A 60 6.49 -5.82 0.42
CA ALA A 60 6.70 -6.47 1.70
C ALA A 60 6.13 -5.58 2.82
N GLN A 61 4.96 -5.97 3.31
CA GLN A 61 4.23 -5.28 4.35
C GLN A 61 4.49 -5.98 5.68
N ASP A 62 4.92 -5.23 6.69
CA ASP A 62 5.13 -5.82 8.02
C ASP A 62 3.85 -6.49 8.55
N GLY A 63 3.99 -7.65 9.20
CA GLY A 63 2.86 -8.34 9.83
C GLY A 63 2.17 -7.49 10.89
N ASN A 64 2.91 -6.64 11.60
CA ASN A 64 2.43 -5.64 12.56
C ASN A 64 2.37 -4.24 11.95
N PHE A 65 2.38 -4.12 10.62
CA PHE A 65 2.00 -2.89 9.94
C PHE A 65 0.67 -2.42 10.50
N ASN A 66 0.39 -1.13 10.42
CA ASN A 66 -0.83 -0.51 10.94
C ASN A 66 -2.09 -0.96 10.15
N GLN A 67 -2.34 -2.27 10.13
CA GLN A 67 -3.43 -2.95 9.43
C GLN A 67 -4.75 -2.36 9.89
N SER A 68 -4.87 -2.01 11.17
CA SER A 68 -6.06 -1.37 11.72
C SER A 68 -6.33 0.01 11.10
N ASP A 69 -5.35 0.92 11.04
CA ASP A 69 -5.62 2.25 10.46
C ASP A 69 -5.64 2.24 8.93
N TYR A 70 -4.89 1.33 8.29
CA TYR A 70 -4.99 1.13 6.85
C TYR A 70 -6.36 0.57 6.49
N ALA A 71 -6.87 -0.43 7.22
CA ALA A 71 -8.21 -0.97 7.02
C ALA A 71 -9.30 0.09 7.26
N LYS A 72 -9.16 0.94 8.29
CA LYS A 72 -10.09 2.08 8.50
C LYS A 72 -10.08 3.06 7.33
N LEU A 73 -8.89 3.34 6.76
CA LEU A 73 -8.76 4.21 5.60
C LEU A 73 -9.43 3.60 4.37
N GLU A 74 -9.24 2.30 4.14
CA GLU A 74 -9.94 1.57 3.10
C GLU A 74 -11.46 1.59 3.31
N GLU A 75 -11.92 1.42 4.55
CA GLU A 75 -13.34 1.53 4.85
C GLU A 75 -13.91 2.93 4.54
N GLU A 76 -13.16 4.00 4.86
CA GLU A 76 -13.53 5.38 4.50
C GLU A 76 -13.69 5.54 2.97
N TRP A 77 -12.75 4.99 2.19
CA TRP A 77 -12.81 5.02 0.73
C TRP A 77 -13.99 4.22 0.18
N ALA A 78 -14.25 3.05 0.75
CA ALA A 78 -15.38 2.23 0.34
C ALA A 78 -16.72 2.93 0.63
N ARG A 79 -16.87 3.51 1.81
CA ARG A 79 -18.06 4.31 2.17
C ARG A 79 -18.24 5.48 1.21
N ALA A 80 -17.18 6.23 0.92
CA ALA A 80 -17.24 7.31 -0.04
C ALA A 80 -17.67 6.84 -1.44
N LYS A 81 -17.15 5.69 -1.92
CA LYS A 81 -17.60 5.13 -3.20
C LYS A 81 -19.05 4.63 -3.16
N HIS A 82 -19.50 4.06 -2.04
CA HIS A 82 -20.91 3.71 -1.84
C HIS A 82 -21.83 4.94 -1.86
N ASP A 83 -21.37 6.08 -1.34
CA ASP A 83 -22.07 7.37 -1.43
C ASP A 83 -22.07 7.97 -2.85
N GLY A 84 -21.48 7.30 -3.84
CA GLY A 84 -21.35 7.81 -5.22
C GLY A 84 -20.24 8.84 -5.43
N LYS A 85 -19.35 9.01 -4.45
CA LYS A 85 -18.25 9.98 -4.50
C LYS A 85 -17.11 9.50 -5.38
N ASN A 86 -16.40 10.44 -6.00
CA ASN A 86 -15.17 10.11 -6.71
C ASN A 86 -14.02 9.98 -5.70
N VAL A 87 -13.40 8.80 -5.67
CA VAL A 87 -12.23 8.54 -4.82
C VAL A 87 -11.03 8.24 -5.70
N ARG A 88 -10.00 9.07 -5.57
CA ARG A 88 -8.70 8.89 -6.23
C ARG A 88 -7.63 8.66 -5.18
N VAL A 89 -6.69 7.77 -5.46
CA VAL A 89 -5.57 7.46 -4.55
C VAL A 89 -4.23 7.63 -5.25
N LYS A 90 -3.22 8.00 -4.47
CA LYS A 90 -1.83 8.09 -4.86
C LYS A 90 -0.98 7.59 -3.70
N ILE A 91 -0.29 6.50 -3.91
CA ILE A 91 0.58 5.87 -2.93
C ILE A 91 2.01 5.98 -3.44
N VAL A 92 2.89 6.50 -2.60
CA VAL A 92 4.32 6.63 -2.86
C VAL A 92 5.05 5.91 -1.74
N PRO A 93 5.55 4.69 -1.99
CA PRO A 93 6.49 4.05 -1.08
C PRO A 93 7.80 4.83 -1.02
N VAL A 94 8.38 4.87 0.18
CA VAL A 94 9.70 5.40 0.46
C VAL A 94 10.59 4.22 0.82
N TYR A 95 11.73 4.12 0.14
CA TYR A 95 12.73 3.08 0.36
C TYR A 95 13.98 3.72 0.96
N GLU A 96 14.59 3.03 1.92
CA GLU A 96 15.90 3.42 2.47
C GLU A 96 17.03 2.66 1.74
N GLY A 97 17.98 3.43 1.22
CA GLY A 97 19.13 2.90 0.49
C GLY A 97 18.75 2.01 -0.70
N SER A 98 19.38 0.83 -0.75
CA SER A 98 19.17 -0.18 -1.78
C SER A 98 18.03 -1.16 -1.48
N SER A 99 17.29 -0.98 -0.38
CA SER A 99 16.25 -1.94 0.03
C SER A 99 15.09 -2.00 -0.97
N GLN A 100 14.62 -3.22 -1.23
CA GLN A 100 13.40 -3.57 -1.96
C GLN A 100 12.16 -3.51 -1.07
N ARG A 101 12.33 -3.41 0.25
CA ARG A 101 11.26 -3.24 1.23
C ARG A 101 11.07 -1.74 1.50
N PRO A 102 9.86 -1.19 1.33
CA PRO A 102 9.63 0.21 1.65
C PRO A 102 9.66 0.40 3.18
N SER A 103 10.30 1.47 3.66
CA SER A 103 10.31 1.85 5.08
C SER A 103 9.03 2.58 5.48
N VAL A 104 8.42 3.31 4.54
CA VAL A 104 7.21 4.10 4.76
C VAL A 104 6.34 4.12 3.50
N LEU A 105 5.02 4.13 3.68
CA LEU A 105 4.05 4.44 2.64
C LEU A 105 3.44 5.81 2.86
N ASN A 106 3.60 6.71 1.88
CA ASN A 106 2.85 7.96 1.85
C ASN A 106 1.64 7.79 0.95
N VAL A 107 0.45 7.95 1.54
CA VAL A 107 -0.84 7.78 0.88
C VAL A 107 -1.51 9.14 0.78
N TRP A 108 -1.77 9.60 -0.43
CA TRP A 108 -2.66 10.73 -0.71
C TRP A 108 -3.94 10.20 -1.33
N PHE A 109 -5.06 10.77 -0.95
CA PHE A 109 -6.34 10.42 -1.52
C PHE A 109 -7.21 11.66 -1.67
N TRP A 110 -8.13 11.63 -2.64
CA TRP A 110 -9.07 12.69 -2.93
C TRP A 110 -10.46 12.10 -2.89
N ILE A 111 -11.36 12.72 -2.13
CA ILE A 111 -12.78 12.36 -2.10
C ILE A 111 -13.54 13.59 -2.57
N ASP A 112 -14.22 13.52 -3.72
CA ASP A 112 -14.89 14.66 -4.37
C ASP A 112 -13.98 15.90 -4.49
N GLY A 113 -12.73 15.67 -4.86
CA GLY A 113 -11.72 16.73 -4.99
C GLY A 113 -11.07 17.17 -3.66
N VAL A 114 -11.59 16.76 -2.50
CA VAL A 114 -10.99 17.06 -1.19
C VAL A 114 -9.76 16.18 -0.96
N ARG A 115 -8.57 16.78 -1.03
CA ARG A 115 -7.29 16.08 -0.81
C ARG A 115 -7.03 15.81 0.67
N LYS A 116 -6.73 14.57 1.00
CA LYS A 116 -6.22 14.11 2.29
C LYS A 116 -4.91 13.33 2.10
N SER A 117 -4.12 13.22 3.17
CA SER A 117 -2.87 12.46 3.16
C SER A 117 -2.63 11.77 4.48
N LYS A 118 -2.11 10.54 4.44
CA LYS A 118 -1.65 9.77 5.60
C LYS A 118 -0.30 9.15 5.31
N LYS A 119 0.53 9.08 6.35
CA LYS A 119 1.83 8.42 6.34
C LYS A 119 1.73 7.16 7.18
N PHE A 120 2.13 6.03 6.61
CA PHE A 120 2.14 4.73 7.29
C PHE A 120 3.58 4.21 7.36
N PRO A 121 4.20 4.18 8.55
CA PRO A 121 5.49 3.52 8.72
C PRO A 121 5.34 2.00 8.52
N ASN A 122 6.26 1.40 7.76
CA ASN A 122 6.31 -0.04 7.49
C ASN A 122 7.26 -0.77 8.44
N GLU A 123 7.23 -0.37 9.71
CA GLU A 123 7.96 -0.99 10.81
C GLU A 123 6.96 -1.36 11.90
N PRO A 124 7.23 -2.39 12.71
CA PRO A 124 6.40 -2.73 13.85
C PRO A 124 6.28 -1.52 14.78
N GLN A 125 5.06 -1.19 15.21
CA GLN A 125 4.83 -0.19 16.26
C GLN A 125 5.48 -0.71 17.56
N GLY A 126 6.75 -0.38 17.75
CA GLY A 126 7.60 -0.91 18.82
C GLY A 126 9.10 -0.69 18.64
N GLY A 127 9.58 -0.30 17.45
CA GLY A 127 10.97 0.10 17.25
C GLY A 127 11.15 1.60 17.48
N LYS A 128 11.68 2.00 18.64
CA LYS A 128 12.27 3.33 18.82
C LYS A 128 13.25 3.56 17.68
N SER A 129 13.14 4.69 16.98
CA SER A 129 14.27 5.21 16.21
C SER A 129 15.39 5.52 17.21
N GLU A 130 16.30 4.57 17.40
CA GLU A 130 17.59 4.88 18.00
C GLU A 130 18.37 5.62 16.91
N LYS A 131 18.40 6.95 17.04
CA LYS A 131 19.39 7.78 16.39
C LYS A 131 20.72 7.45 17.05
N GLU A 132 21.71 7.08 16.24
CA GLU A 132 23.12 7.34 16.54
C GLU A 132 23.64 8.37 15.53
#